data_AF-A0AAW5HPK1-F1
#
_entry.id   AF-A0AAW5HPK1-F1
#
_cell.length_a   1.000
_cell.length_b   1.000
_cell.length_c   1.000
_cell.angle_alpha   90.00
_cell.angle_beta   90.00
_cell.angle_gamma   90.00
#
_symmetry.space_group_name_H-M   'P 1'
#
loop_
_entity.id
_entity.type
_entity.pdbx_description
1 polymer ?
#
loop_
_entity_poly.entity_id
_entity_poly.type
_entity_poly.pdbx_seq_one_letter_code
_entity_poly.pdbx_strand_id
1 'polypeptide(L)' 'MLIDGRLVALCEQDVGHARQQLGLPVDFFLVEATQNLYHDTGNGLTIIPLPADTFVMAFENTSGERKYGAVKLTPI' A
#
# COMPACT_ATOMS: atom_id res chain seq x y z
N MET A 1 7.70 -6.01 -6.10
CA MET A 1 7.50 -6.58 -4.75
C MET A 1 6.46 -7.70 -4.81
N LEU A 2 6.38 -8.57 -3.80
CA LEU A 2 5.33 -9.58 -3.72
C LEU A 2 4.12 -8.98 -2.97
N ILE A 3 2.98 -8.85 -3.63
CA ILE A 3 1.72 -8.32 -3.09
C ILE A 3 0.69 -9.42 -3.21
N ASP A 4 0.10 -9.87 -2.11
CA ASP A 4 -0.93 -10.93 -2.09
C ASP A 4 -0.52 -12.20 -2.89
N GLY A 5 0.77 -12.57 -2.83
CA GLY A 5 1.33 -13.71 -3.55
C GLY A 5 1.59 -13.49 -5.05
N ARG A 6 1.38 -12.26 -5.56
CA ARG A 6 1.64 -11.87 -6.95
C ARG A 6 2.85 -10.96 -7.04
N LEU A 7 3.69 -11.18 -8.04
CA LEU A 7 4.80 -10.27 -8.32
C LEU A 7 4.26 -9.02 -9.02
N VAL A 8 4.34 -7.87 -8.36
CA VAL A 8 3.97 -6.57 -8.90
C VAL A 8 5.24 -5.77 -9.15
N ALA A 9 5.45 -5.37 -10.41
CA ALA A 9 6.53 -4.48 -10.79
C ALA A 9 6.13 -3.05 -10.40
N LEU A 10 6.88 -2.46 -9.48
CA LEU A 10 6.76 -1.05 -9.09
C LEU A 10 8.10 -0.38 -9.37
N CYS A 11 8.07 0.75 -10.04
CA CYS A 11 9.23 1.62 -10.18
C CYS A 11 9.24 2.70 -9.09
N GLU A 12 10.36 3.42 -8.96
CA GLU A 12 10.49 4.52 -8.00
C GLU A 12 9.44 5.63 -8.21
N GLN A 13 8.97 5.83 -9.44
CA GLN A 13 7.91 6.81 -9.72
C GLN A 13 6.57 6.36 -9.13
N ASP A 14 6.22 5.07 -9.22
CA ASP A 14 4.99 4.53 -8.62
C ASP A 14 5.00 4.71 -7.09
N VAL A 15 6.13 4.36 -6.47
CA VAL A 15 6.33 4.50 -5.02
C VAL A 15 6.34 5.98 -4.61
N GLY A 16 6.95 6.85 -5.42
CA GLY A 16 6.96 8.29 -5.24
C GLY A 16 5.55 8.89 -5.27
N HIS A 17 4.74 8.53 -6.27
CA HIS A 17 3.35 8.98 -6.39
C HIS A 17 2.49 8.47 -5.24
N ALA A 18 2.64 7.21 -4.84
CA ALA A 18 1.93 6.66 -3.68
C ALA A 18 2.27 7.44 -2.40
N ARG A 19 3.55 7.73 -2.18
CA ARG A 19 4.01 8.53 -1.04
C ARG A 19 3.44 9.95 -1.04
N GLN A 20 3.38 10.59 -2.21
CA GLN A 20 2.77 11.91 -2.40
C GLN A 20 1.26 11.90 -2.12
N GLN A 21 0.53 10.88 -2.59
CA GLN A 21 -0.91 10.73 -2.31
C GLN A 21 -1.19 10.66 -0.81
N LEU A 22 -0.28 10.07 -0.04
CA LEU A 22 -0.39 9.94 1.42
C LEU A 22 0.22 11.13 2.19
N GLY A 23 0.76 12.14 1.49
CA GLY A 23 1.41 13.30 2.12
C GLY A 23 2.63 12.91 2.97
N LEU A 24 3.31 11.83 2.63
CA LEU A 24 4.44 11.31 3.39
C LEU A 24 5.76 11.96 2.96
N PRO A 25 6.68 12.22 3.91
CA PRO A 25 8.01 12.69 3.58
C PRO A 25 8.89 11.60 2.93
N VAL A 26 10.00 12.01 2.31
CA VAL A 26 10.85 11.14 1.47
C VAL A 26 11.61 10.06 2.26
N ASP A 27 11.68 10.17 3.58
CA ASP A 27 12.29 9.18 4.47
C ASP A 27 11.37 7.99 4.78
N PHE A 28 10.14 7.99 4.27
CA PHE A 28 9.22 6.87 4.33
C PHE A 28 9.40 5.95 3.11
N PHE A 29 9.75 4.68 3.36
CA PHE A 29 10.00 3.66 2.34
C PHE A 29 8.88 2.63 2.30
N LEU A 30 8.47 2.21 1.10
CA LEU A 30 7.44 1.19 0.93
C LEU A 30 7.96 -0.16 1.47
N VAL A 31 7.23 -0.75 2.41
CA VAL A 31 7.60 -2.03 3.03
C VAL A 31 6.58 -3.14 2.78
N GLU A 32 5.32 -2.78 2.57
CA GLU A 32 4.24 -3.74 2.39
C GLU A 32 3.10 -3.12 1.57
N ALA A 33 2.35 -3.95 0.86
CA ALA A 33 1.14 -3.54 0.17
C ALA A 33 0.17 -4.72 0.05
N THR A 34 -1.11 -4.41 -0.11
CA THR A 34 -2.18 -5.38 -0.40
C THR A 34 -3.29 -4.74 -1.23
N GLN A 35 -3.97 -5.53 -2.05
CA GLN A 35 -5.22 -5.17 -2.74
C GLN A 35 -6.46 -5.63 -1.97
N ASN A 36 -6.30 -6.02 -0.70
CA ASN A 36 -7.40 -6.48 0.13
C ASN A 36 -7.53 -5.60 1.37
N LEU A 37 -8.75 -5.19 1.68
CA LEU A 37 -9.10 -4.68 3.00
C LEU A 37 -9.57 -5.84 3.87
N TYR A 38 -8.90 -6.01 5.00
CA TYR A 38 -9.22 -7.00 6.01
C TYR A 38 -10.03 -6.31 7.11
N HIS A 39 -11.31 -6.67 7.22
CA HIS A 39 -12.21 -6.12 8.22
C HIS A 39 -12.64 -7.22 9.19
N ASP A 40 -12.16 -7.15 10.42
CA ASP A 40 -12.68 -7.99 11.51
C ASP A 40 -14.01 -7.40 11.98
N THR A 41 -15.08 -8.17 11.76
CA THR A 41 -16.45 -7.77 12.13
C THR A 41 -16.81 -8.13 13.57
N GLY A 42 -15.91 -8.81 14.30
CA GLY A 42 -16.22 -9.47 15.57
C GLY A 42 -16.92 -10.83 15.42
N ASN A 43 -17.43 -11.14 14.22
CA ASN A 43 -18.01 -12.44 13.84
C ASN A 43 -17.16 -13.19 12.81
N GLY A 44 -15.94 -12.72 12.56
CA GLY A 44 -15.03 -13.26 11.56
C GLY A 44 -14.43 -12.18 10.66
N LEU A 45 -13.39 -12.59 9.95
CA LEU A 45 -12.62 -11.75 9.05
C LEU A 45 -13.31 -11.68 7.67
N THR A 46 -13.74 -10.48 7.28
CA THR A 46 -14.20 -10.21 5.93
C THR A 46 -13.04 -9.68 5.09
N ILE A 47 -12.84 -10.25 3.91
CA ILE A 47 -11.83 -9.81 2.93
C ILE A 47 -12.57 -9.06 1.83
N ILE A 48 -12.26 -7.77 1.67
CA ILE A 48 -12.88 -6.90 0.68
C ILE A 48 -11.82 -6.56 -0.38
N PRO A 49 -11.94 -7.08 -1.62
CA PRO A 49 -11.01 -6.73 -2.68
C PRO A 49 -11.16 -5.26 -3.07
N LEU A 50 -10.03 -4.58 -3.22
CA LEU A 50 -9.95 -3.22 -3.74
C LEU A 50 -10.07 -3.21 -5.27
N PRO A 51 -10.39 -2.06 -5.87
CA PRO A 51 -10.26 -1.87 -7.31
C PRO A 51 -8.85 -2.25 -7.80
N ALA A 52 -8.74 -2.73 -9.04
CA ALA A 52 -7.49 -3.27 -9.58
C ALA A 52 -6.32 -2.27 -9.59
N ASP A 53 -6.61 -0.97 -9.62
CA ASP A 53 -5.65 0.13 -9.57
C ASP A 53 -5.36 0.62 -8.14
N THR A 54 -6.03 0.06 -7.13
CA THR A 54 -6.01 0.57 -5.77
C THR A 54 -5.33 -0.44 -4.84
N PHE A 55 -4.45 0.08 -4.00
CA PHE A 55 -3.66 -0.70 -3.04
C PHE A 55 -3.68 0.00 -1.70
N VAL A 56 -3.74 -0.76 -0.61
CA VAL A 56 -3.32 -0.27 0.71
C VAL A 56 -1.82 -0.50 0.80
N MET A 57 -1.07 0.57 1.00
CA MET A 57 0.38 0.53 1.12
C MET A 57 0.81 0.92 2.53
N ALA A 58 1.83 0.23 3.03
CA ALA A 58 2.52 0.55 4.27
C ALA A 58 3.88 1.15 3.96
N PHE A 59 4.15 2.31 4.53
CA PHE A 59 5.45 2.96 4.48
C PHE A 59 6.05 3.04 5.88
N GLU A 60 7.35 2.82 6.00
CA GLU A 60 8.08 2.91 7.24
C GLU A 60 9.32 3.81 7.09
N ASN A 61 9.61 4.63 8.09
CA ASN A 61 10.85 5.40 8.16
C ASN A 61 11.91 4.72 9.03
N THR A 62 13.14 5.24 9.01
CA THR A 62 14.26 4.64 9.77
C THR A 62 14.09 4.69 11.29
N SER A 63 13.12 5.47 11.79
CA SER A 63 12.75 5.53 13.20
C SER A 63 11.72 4.46 13.59
N GLY A 64 11.26 3.65 12.64
CA GLY A 64 10.24 2.62 12.82
C GLY A 64 8.80 3.15 12.83
N GLU A 65 8.59 4.42 12.48
CA GLU A 65 7.23 4.95 12.32
C GLU A 65 6.63 4.39 11.05
N ARG A 66 5.50 3.69 11.18
CA ARG A 66 4.79 3.08 10.06
C ARG A 66 3.45 3.77 9.80
N LYS A 67 3.21 4.12 8.53
CA LYS A 67 2.00 4.77 8.05
C LYS A 67 1.36 3.94 6.94
N TYR A 68 0.04 3.96 6.90
CA TYR A 68 -0.75 3.17 5.96
C TYR A 68 -1.73 4.07 5.22
N GLY A 69 -2.04 3.73 3.98
CA GLY A 69 -3.13 4.37 3.28
C GLY A 69 -3.45 3.72 1.94
N ALA A 70 -4.67 3.96 1.48
CA ALA A 70 -5.11 3.56 0.15
C ALA A 70 -4.55 4.54 -0.89
N VAL A 71 -3.89 4.01 -1.91
CA VAL A 71 -3.32 4.77 -3.02
C VAL A 71 -3.77 4.17 -4.34
N LYS A 72 -3.81 5.00 -5.37
CA LYS A 72 -4.02 4.56 -6.75
C LYS A 72 -2.69 4.47 -7.49
N LEU A 73 -2.45 3.33 -8.13
CA LEU A 73 -1.39 3.12 -9.10
C LEU A 73 -1.99 3.21 -10.50
N THR A 74 -2.01 4.41 -11.07
CA THR A 74 -2.31 4.59 -12.48
C THR A 74 -1.04 4.34 -13.31
N PRO A 75 -1.11 3.56 -14.41
CA PRO A 75 -0.04 3.49 -15.38
C PRO A 75 0.29 4.91 -15.86
N ILE A 76 1.58 5.27 -15.82
CA ILE A 76 2.10 6.52 -16.39
C ILE A 76 2.23 6.35 -17.91
#